data_AF-A0A1M7MZJ1-F1
#
_entry.id   AF-A0A1M7MZJ1-F1
#
_cell.length_a   1.000
_cell.length_b   1.000
_cell.length_c   1.000
_cell.angle_alpha   90.00
_cell.angle_beta   90.00
_cell.angle_gamma   90.00
#
_symmetry.space_group_name_H-M   'P 1'
#
loop_
_entity.id
_entity.type
_entity.pdbx_description
1 polymer ?
#
loop_
_entity_poly.entity_id
_entity_poly.type
_entity_poly.pdbx_seq_one_letter_code
_entity_poly.pdbx_strand_id
1 'polypeptide(L)'
;MKIIKKFTAVLTVTGLLFMSCNNATDTEYKTMEIKIADGQTVEYKVDSEGHLAFNDWDGFNDANRELMEIEERDLAVNSEIIEGLNNSVNNLGNTIPAWLKTEEVLEDIDDVQEEYKKLLDERNEPAKNVKQNLEELNEKFDDLREELNETIEDYNS
;
A
#
# COMPACT_ATOMS: atom_id res chain seq x y z
N MET A 1 11.14 7.91 -55.75
CA MET A 1 10.78 8.27 -54.36
C MET A 1 9.85 7.17 -53.84
N LYS A 2 10.30 6.42 -52.83
CA LYS A 2 9.50 5.35 -52.21
C LYS A 2 8.77 5.92 -51.00
N ILE A 3 7.46 5.74 -50.97
CA ILE A 3 6.55 6.31 -49.99
C ILE A 3 6.63 5.48 -48.71
N ILE A 4 7.05 6.12 -47.62
CA ILE A 4 7.14 5.55 -46.27
C ILE A 4 5.72 5.38 -45.75
N LYS A 5 5.29 4.13 -45.51
CA LYS A 5 4.04 3.83 -44.80
C LYS A 5 4.32 3.96 -43.30
N LYS A 6 3.61 4.86 -42.64
CA LYS A 6 3.65 5.05 -41.18
C LYS A 6 3.11 3.78 -40.50
N PHE A 7 3.92 3.16 -39.66
CA PHE A 7 3.47 2.09 -38.77
C PHE A 7 2.83 2.75 -37.54
N THR A 8 1.50 2.65 -37.44
CA THR A 8 0.78 2.91 -36.19
C THR A 8 0.96 1.67 -35.31
N ALA A 9 1.70 1.80 -34.22
CA ALA A 9 1.77 0.77 -33.20
C ALA A 9 0.42 0.72 -32.47
N VAL A 10 -0.27 -0.42 -32.59
CA VAL A 10 -1.45 -0.73 -31.78
C VAL A 10 -0.94 -1.43 -30.52
N LEU A 11 -1.00 -0.76 -29.37
CA LEU A 11 -0.84 -1.40 -28.07
C LEU A 11 -2.07 -2.28 -27.83
N THR A 12 -1.91 -3.58 -28.02
CA THR A 12 -2.91 -4.57 -27.65
C THR A 12 -2.83 -4.83 -26.14
N VAL A 13 -3.71 -4.17 -25.39
CA VAL A 13 -4.00 -4.54 -23.99
C VAL A 13 -4.61 -5.92 -24.01
N THR A 14 -3.81 -6.93 -23.66
CA THR A 14 -4.28 -8.31 -23.53
C THR A 14 -4.64 -8.53 -22.07
N GLY A 15 -5.84 -8.13 -21.67
CA GLY A 15 -6.39 -8.49 -20.37
C GLY A 15 -6.83 -9.95 -20.39
N LEU A 16 -6.11 -10.83 -19.67
CA LEU A 16 -6.62 -12.15 -19.32
C LEU A 16 -7.60 -11.99 -18.16
N LEU A 17 -8.89 -12.20 -18.42
CA LEU A 17 -9.91 -12.38 -17.38
C LEU A 17 -9.84 -13.83 -16.88
N PHE A 18 -9.29 -14.04 -15.69
CA PHE A 18 -9.54 -15.26 -14.93
C PHE A 18 -10.76 -15.04 -14.04
N MET A 19 -11.89 -15.65 -14.43
CA MET A 19 -13.01 -15.87 -13.52
C MET A 19 -12.62 -16.93 -12.49
N SER A 20 -12.60 -16.54 -11.22
CA SER A 20 -12.66 -17.48 -10.09
C SER A 20 -13.75 -16.99 -9.15
N CYS A 21 -14.81 -17.78 -8.97
CA CYS A 21 -15.84 -17.50 -7.98
C CYS A 21 -15.33 -17.92 -6.60
N ASN A 22 -15.22 -16.98 -5.67
CA ASN A 22 -15.31 -17.24 -4.24
C ASN A 22 -15.92 -16.02 -3.53
N ASN A 23 -16.77 -16.24 -2.54
CA ASN A 23 -17.47 -15.18 -1.81
C ASN A 23 -16.55 -14.49 -0.79
N ALA A 24 -15.52 -13.81 -1.28
CA ALA A 24 -14.96 -12.62 -0.66
C ALA A 24 -15.36 -11.45 -1.57
N THR A 25 -15.54 -10.26 -1.03
CA THR A 25 -15.54 -9.05 -1.86
C THR A 25 -14.14 -8.96 -2.46
N ASP A 26 -13.91 -9.63 -3.59
CA ASP A 26 -12.65 -9.55 -4.33
C ASP A 26 -12.54 -8.10 -4.80
N THR A 27 -11.82 -7.29 -4.02
CA THR A 27 -11.44 -5.95 -4.41
C THR A 27 -10.70 -6.07 -5.74
N GLU A 28 -11.33 -5.57 -6.81
CA GLU A 28 -10.81 -5.73 -8.16
C GLU A 28 -9.63 -4.77 -8.36
N TYR A 29 -8.42 -5.30 -8.19
CA TYR A 29 -7.19 -4.57 -8.46
C TYR A 29 -6.87 -4.53 -9.95
N LYS A 30 -6.58 -3.33 -10.44
CA LYS A 30 -6.00 -3.12 -11.77
C LYS A 30 -4.48 -3.07 -11.66
N THR A 31 -3.79 -3.92 -12.41
CA THR A 31 -2.34 -3.83 -12.57
C THR A 31 -1.95 -2.62 -13.41
N MET A 32 -0.98 -1.87 -12.90
CA MET A 32 -0.38 -0.68 -13.49
C MET A 32 1.11 -0.95 -13.72
N GLU A 33 1.67 -0.32 -14.74
CA GLU A 33 3.08 -0.50 -15.14
C GLU A 33 3.76 0.86 -15.19
N ILE A 34 4.93 0.98 -14.56
CA ILE A 34 5.76 2.20 -14.55
C ILE A 34 7.16 1.88 -15.04
N LYS A 35 7.73 2.80 -15.83
CA LYS A 35 9.15 2.76 -16.19
C LYS A 35 9.94 3.69 -15.27
N ILE A 36 10.86 3.12 -14.52
CA ILE A 36 11.72 3.88 -13.61
C ILE A 36 13.03 4.28 -14.31
N ALA A 37 13.84 5.13 -13.66
CA ALA A 37 14.94 5.87 -14.27
C ALA A 37 16.04 5.00 -14.93
N ASP A 38 16.21 3.75 -14.51
CA ASP A 38 17.19 2.81 -15.08
C ASP A 38 16.66 2.01 -16.29
N GLY A 39 15.42 2.29 -16.71
CA GLY A 39 14.73 1.58 -17.78
C GLY A 39 14.10 0.26 -17.35
N GLN A 40 14.15 -0.09 -16.06
CA GLN A 40 13.36 -1.16 -15.49
C GLN A 40 11.88 -0.78 -15.52
N THR A 41 11.06 -1.81 -15.74
CA THR A 41 9.63 -1.73 -15.56
C THR A 41 9.29 -2.34 -14.20
N VAL A 42 8.49 -1.62 -13.41
CA VAL A 42 7.88 -2.11 -12.17
C VAL A 42 6.37 -2.15 -12.31
N GLU A 43 5.73 -3.03 -11.53
CA GLU A 43 4.29 -3.19 -11.52
C GLU A 43 3.75 -2.94 -10.11
N TYR A 44 2.64 -2.21 -10.06
CA TYR A 44 1.83 -2.06 -8.85
C TYR A 44 0.36 -2.27 -9.21
N LYS A 45 -0.49 -2.28 -8.20
CA LYS A 45 -1.92 -2.52 -8.30
C LYS A 45 -2.65 -1.38 -7.61
N VAL A 46 -3.78 -1.00 -8.18
CA VAL A 46 -4.70 -0.01 -7.60
C VAL A 46 -6.13 -0.53 -7.74
N ASP A 47 -6.93 -0.42 -6.68
CA ASP A 47 -8.34 -0.78 -6.74
C ASP A 47 -9.22 0.40 -7.20
N SER A 48 -10.54 0.25 -7.12
CA SER A 48 -11.48 1.31 -7.51
C SER A 48 -11.54 2.49 -6.54
N GLU A 49 -11.04 2.32 -5.33
CA GLU A 49 -11.03 3.32 -4.25
C GLU A 49 -9.69 4.05 -4.16
N GLY A 50 -8.68 3.58 -4.89
CA GLY A 50 -7.35 4.17 -4.92
C GLY A 50 -6.35 3.48 -4.01
N HIS A 51 -6.73 2.37 -3.36
CA HIS A 51 -5.82 1.65 -2.50
C HIS A 51 -4.74 0.96 -3.32
N LEU A 52 -3.50 1.18 -2.89
CA LEU A 52 -2.32 0.60 -3.51
C LEU A 52 -2.09 -0.83 -3.02
N ALA A 53 -1.52 -1.64 -3.90
CA ALA A 53 -0.86 -2.90 -3.55
C ALA A 53 0.34 -3.13 -4.47
N PHE A 54 1.39 -3.74 -3.96
CA PHE A 54 2.68 -3.88 -4.66
C PHE A 54 3.06 -5.34 -4.80
N ASN A 55 3.48 -5.75 -6.00
CA ASN A 55 3.87 -7.15 -6.24
C ASN A 55 5.18 -7.53 -5.52
N ASP A 56 6.01 -6.54 -5.17
CA ASP A 56 7.32 -6.69 -4.54
C ASP A 56 7.38 -6.13 -3.11
N TRP A 57 6.23 -5.88 -2.48
CA TRP A 57 6.16 -5.37 -1.11
C TRP A 57 4.98 -5.94 -0.31
N ASP A 58 5.05 -7.24 -0.01
CA ASP A 58 4.03 -7.92 0.80
C ASP A 58 3.82 -7.29 2.18
N GLY A 59 4.89 -6.75 2.79
CA GLY A 59 4.82 -6.08 4.09
C GLY A 59 3.84 -4.91 4.10
N PHE A 60 3.87 -4.06 3.05
CA PHE A 60 2.89 -3.00 2.89
C PHE A 60 1.49 -3.55 2.63
N ASN A 61 1.35 -4.53 1.73
CA ASN A 61 0.04 -5.10 1.39
C ASN A 61 -0.67 -5.68 2.62
N ASP A 62 0.08 -6.35 3.48
CA ASP A 62 -0.44 -6.92 4.72
C ASP A 62 -0.83 -5.83 5.72
N ALA A 63 0.05 -4.84 5.96
CA ALA A 63 -0.25 -3.73 6.86
C ALA A 63 -1.47 -2.92 6.39
N ASN A 64 -1.51 -2.61 5.09
CA ASN A 64 -2.59 -1.84 4.47
C ASN A 64 -3.93 -2.55 4.64
N ARG A 65 -3.98 -3.86 4.32
CA ARG A 65 -5.20 -4.67 4.50
C ARG A 65 -5.61 -4.75 5.96
N GLU A 66 -4.69 -5.03 6.88
CA GLU A 66 -5.01 -5.18 8.30
C GLU A 66 -5.55 -3.89 8.92
N LEU A 67 -4.95 -2.73 8.61
CA LEU A 67 -5.42 -1.44 9.11
C LEU A 67 -6.77 -1.03 8.49
N MET A 68 -6.96 -1.25 7.19
CA MET A 68 -8.27 -1.05 6.55
C MET A 68 -9.36 -1.93 7.16
N GLU A 69 -9.07 -3.22 7.41
CA GLU A 69 -10.03 -4.13 8.03
C GLU A 69 -10.45 -3.68 9.44
N ILE A 70 -9.51 -3.10 10.21
CA ILE A 70 -9.79 -2.54 11.52
C ILE A 70 -10.70 -1.31 11.40
N GLU A 71 -10.39 -0.40 10.46
CA GLU A 71 -11.14 0.83 10.21
C GLU A 71 -12.55 0.57 9.69
N GLU A 72 -12.69 -0.17 8.58
CA GLU A 72 -13.95 -0.40 7.89
C GLU A 72 -14.98 -1.14 8.75
N ARG A 73 -14.50 -2.06 9.60
CA ARG A 73 -15.37 -2.92 10.40
C ARG A 73 -15.60 -2.39 11.80
N ASP A 74 -15.06 -1.21 12.14
CA ASP A 74 -15.11 -0.60 13.47
C ASP A 74 -14.87 -1.66 14.57
N LEU A 75 -13.84 -2.49 14.37
CA LEU A 75 -13.62 -3.65 15.22
C LEU A 75 -13.34 -3.20 16.64
N ALA A 76 -13.90 -3.94 17.61
CA ALA A 76 -13.50 -3.78 19.00
C ALA A 76 -12.02 -4.20 19.14
N VAL A 77 -11.14 -3.21 19.09
CA VAL A 77 -9.69 -3.43 19.15
C VAL A 77 -9.30 -3.90 20.54
N ASN A 78 -8.52 -4.97 20.58
CA ASN A 78 -7.95 -5.56 21.78
C ASN A 78 -6.46 -5.81 21.58
N SER A 79 -5.77 -6.24 22.63
CA SER A 79 -4.33 -6.47 22.58
C SER A 79 -3.91 -7.50 21.55
N GLU A 80 -4.73 -8.52 21.26
CA GLU A 80 -4.40 -9.56 20.26
C GLU A 80 -4.40 -8.98 18.83
N ILE A 81 -5.36 -8.11 18.51
CA ILE A 81 -5.40 -7.41 17.21
C ILE A 81 -4.18 -6.50 17.07
N ILE A 82 -3.86 -5.72 18.12
CA ILE A 82 -2.70 -4.81 18.12
C ILE A 82 -1.39 -5.60 17.97
N GLU A 83 -1.23 -6.70 18.70
CA GLU A 83 -0.04 -7.56 18.61
C GLU A 83 0.06 -8.25 17.23
N GLY A 84 -1.06 -8.48 16.54
CA GLY A 84 -1.11 -9.04 15.19
C GLY A 84 -0.42 -8.18 14.12
N LEU A 85 -0.50 -6.86 14.25
CA LEU A 85 0.13 -5.88 13.33
C LEU A 85 1.67 -5.90 13.39
N ASN A 86 2.27 -6.57 14.38
CA ASN A 86 3.70 -6.42 14.68
C ASN A 86 4.60 -6.81 13.50
N ASN A 87 4.23 -7.85 12.76
CA ASN A 87 5.05 -8.34 11.65
C ASN A 87 4.90 -7.47 10.40
N SER A 88 3.70 -6.96 10.12
CA SER A 88 3.42 -6.16 8.94
C SER A 88 4.02 -4.76 9.09
N VAL A 89 3.79 -4.08 10.21
CA VAL A 89 4.24 -2.70 10.45
C VAL A 89 5.76 -2.58 10.63
N ASN A 90 6.37 -3.38 11.52
CA ASN A 90 7.81 -3.24 11.82
C ASN A 90 8.74 -3.62 10.65
N ASN A 91 8.22 -4.32 9.64
CA ASN A 91 9.01 -4.74 8.49
C ASN A 91 8.90 -3.82 7.28
N LEU A 92 8.06 -2.76 7.32
CA LEU A 92 7.88 -1.82 6.21
C LEU A 92 9.22 -1.30 5.68
N GLY A 93 10.03 -0.65 6.54
CA GLY A 93 11.34 -0.10 6.14
C GLY A 93 12.37 -1.14 5.68
N ASN A 94 12.29 -2.36 6.21
CA ASN A 94 13.20 -3.46 5.86
C ASN A 94 12.88 -4.07 4.49
N THR A 95 11.61 -4.02 4.08
CA THR A 95 11.10 -4.73 2.90
C THR A 95 10.67 -3.81 1.76
N ILE A 96 10.62 -2.50 1.99
CA ILE A 96 10.32 -1.51 0.96
C ILE A 96 11.21 -1.70 -0.28
N PRO A 97 10.62 -1.73 -1.50
CA PRO A 97 11.37 -1.90 -2.72
C PRO A 97 12.13 -0.61 -3.07
N ALA A 98 13.30 -0.77 -3.71
CA ALA A 98 14.24 0.33 -3.92
C ALA A 98 13.64 1.53 -4.69
N TRP A 99 12.66 1.28 -5.56
CA TRP A 99 12.03 2.31 -6.39
C TRP A 99 11.02 3.19 -5.62
N LEU A 100 10.65 2.81 -4.40
CA LEU A 100 9.82 3.60 -3.49
C LEU A 100 10.62 4.28 -2.37
N LYS A 101 11.95 4.08 -2.30
CA LYS A 101 12.78 4.62 -1.20
C LYS A 101 13.14 6.09 -1.40
N THR A 102 12.17 6.98 -1.25
CA THR A 102 12.40 8.43 -1.12
C THR A 102 12.71 8.78 0.35
N GLU A 103 13.15 10.02 0.61
CA GLU A 103 13.33 10.49 2.00
C GLU A 103 11.99 10.58 2.73
N GLU A 104 10.96 11.08 2.05
CA GLU A 104 9.60 11.26 2.58
C GLU A 104 8.93 9.89 2.86
N VAL A 105 8.97 8.91 1.94
CA VAL A 105 8.43 7.56 2.21
C VAL A 105 9.11 6.90 3.42
N LEU A 106 10.42 7.12 3.62
CA LEU A 106 11.13 6.54 4.76
C LEU A 106 10.78 7.25 6.07
N GLU A 107 10.57 8.57 6.03
CA GLU A 107 10.07 9.35 7.18
C GLU A 107 8.68 8.86 7.61
N ASP A 108 7.75 8.68 6.66
CA ASP A 108 6.39 8.20 6.97
C ASP A 108 6.37 6.76 7.47
N ILE A 109 7.26 5.90 6.97
CA ILE A 109 7.45 4.56 7.53
C ILE A 109 7.90 4.64 8.99
N ASP A 110 8.85 5.52 9.30
CA ASP A 110 9.36 5.68 10.66
C ASP A 110 8.25 6.21 11.59
N ASP A 111 7.44 7.17 11.13
CA ASP A 111 6.27 7.71 11.85
C ASP A 111 5.21 6.62 12.14
N VAL A 112 4.87 5.80 11.14
CA VAL A 112 3.96 4.64 11.31
C VAL A 112 4.51 3.67 12.36
N GLN A 113 5.81 3.39 12.32
CA GLN A 113 6.44 2.47 13.27
C GLN A 113 6.50 3.04 14.69
N GLU A 114 6.67 4.36 14.84
CA GLU A 114 6.64 5.05 16.13
C GLU A 114 5.24 4.98 16.76
N GLU A 115 4.19 5.35 16.01
CA GLU A 115 2.82 5.33 16.53
C GLU A 115 2.34 3.90 16.80
N TYR A 116 2.74 2.92 15.98
CA TYR A 116 2.45 1.52 16.26
C TYR A 116 3.08 1.05 17.57
N LYS A 117 4.34 1.43 17.82
CA LYS A 117 5.02 1.08 19.06
C LYS A 117 4.32 1.69 20.27
N LYS A 118 3.88 2.94 20.18
CA LYS A 118 3.09 3.59 21.24
C LYS A 118 1.77 2.86 21.47
N LEU A 119 1.04 2.51 20.41
CA LEU A 119 -0.19 1.71 20.49
C LEU A 119 0.06 0.35 21.18
N LEU A 120 1.16 -0.32 20.84
CA LEU A 120 1.54 -1.61 21.42
C LEU A 120 1.89 -1.48 22.92
N ASP A 121 2.64 -0.46 23.30
CA ASP A 121 3.03 -0.20 24.69
C ASP A 121 1.80 0.16 25.55
N GLU A 122 0.84 0.90 24.99
CA GLU A 122 -0.38 1.36 25.66
C GLU A 122 -1.61 0.46 25.43
N ARG A 123 -1.45 -0.73 24.85
CA ARG A 123 -2.57 -1.62 24.47
C ARG A 123 -3.51 -2.07 25.62
N ASN A 124 -3.09 -1.88 26.87
CA ASN A 124 -3.86 -2.21 28.07
C ASN A 124 -4.41 -0.98 28.81
N GLU A 125 -4.22 0.22 28.25
CA GLU A 125 -4.79 1.47 28.75
C GLU A 125 -6.34 1.49 28.57
N PRO A 126 -7.05 2.46 29.18
CA PRO A 126 -8.48 2.61 28.95
C PRO A 126 -8.82 2.63 27.46
N ALA A 127 -9.91 1.96 27.06
CA ALA A 127 -10.28 1.77 25.65
C ALA A 127 -10.34 3.07 24.82
N LYS A 128 -10.65 4.21 25.44
CA LYS A 128 -10.61 5.52 24.78
C LYS A 128 -9.20 5.90 24.31
N ASN A 129 -8.17 5.63 25.13
CA ASN A 129 -6.78 5.94 24.82
C ASN A 129 -6.27 5.00 23.72
N VAL A 130 -6.58 3.70 23.82
CA VAL A 130 -6.24 2.73 22.78
C VAL A 130 -6.86 3.11 21.44
N LYS A 131 -8.14 3.55 21.45
CA LYS A 131 -8.79 4.05 20.24
C LYS A 131 -8.10 5.29 19.67
N GLN A 132 -7.74 6.26 20.52
CA GLN A 132 -7.03 7.45 20.07
C GLN A 132 -5.66 7.10 19.44
N ASN A 133 -4.87 6.23 20.07
CA ASN A 133 -3.57 5.84 19.53
C ASN A 133 -3.70 5.06 18.20
N LEU A 134 -4.80 4.32 18.02
CA LEU A 134 -5.11 3.67 16.75
C LEU A 134 -5.51 4.69 15.67
N GLU A 135 -6.27 5.72 16.03
CA GLU A 135 -6.60 6.83 15.12
C GLU A 135 -5.30 7.54 14.68
N GLU A 136 -4.36 7.79 15.60
CA GLU A 136 -3.05 8.38 15.31
C GLU A 136 -2.19 7.46 14.41
N LEU A 137 -2.19 6.14 14.64
CA LEU A 137 -1.52 5.17 13.75
C LEU A 137 -2.11 5.18 12.34
N ASN A 138 -3.44 5.22 12.21
CA ASN A 138 -4.10 5.26 10.91
C ASN A 138 -3.80 6.57 10.16
N GLU A 139 -3.76 7.71 10.86
CA GLU A 139 -3.36 9.00 10.26
C GLU A 139 -1.95 8.91 9.66
N LYS A 140 -1.00 8.32 10.39
CA LYS A 140 0.36 8.10 9.85
C LYS A 140 0.43 7.12 8.70
N PHE A 141 -0.45 6.12 8.70
CA PHE A 141 -0.52 5.19 7.57
C PHE A 141 -1.18 5.83 6.34
N ASP A 142 -2.09 6.79 6.54
CA ASP A 142 -2.65 7.61 5.45
C ASP A 142 -1.60 8.54 4.84
N ASP A 143 -0.77 9.19 5.67
CA ASP A 143 0.38 9.98 5.21
C ASP A 143 1.28 9.11 4.30
N LEU A 144 1.64 7.90 4.76
CA LEU A 144 2.42 6.94 3.97
C LEU A 144 1.71 6.57 2.64
N ARG A 145 0.39 6.40 2.63
CA ARG A 145 -0.36 6.10 1.39
C ARG A 145 -0.31 7.29 0.42
N GLU A 146 -0.38 8.52 0.93
CA GLU A 146 -0.28 9.75 0.13
C GLU A 146 1.09 9.85 -0.52
N GLU A 147 2.16 9.77 0.27
CA GLU A 147 3.54 9.88 -0.20
C GLU A 147 3.93 8.78 -1.19
N LEU A 148 3.40 7.55 -1.01
CA LEU A 148 3.55 6.49 -2.01
C LEU A 148 2.85 6.81 -3.34
N ASN A 149 1.67 7.43 -3.29
CA ASN A 149 1.00 7.89 -4.52
C ASN A 149 1.79 9.02 -5.19
N GLU A 150 2.28 10.00 -4.44
CA GLU A 150 3.10 11.09 -4.98
C GLU A 150 4.38 10.56 -5.65
N THR A 151 5.09 9.65 -4.98
CA THR A 151 6.26 8.96 -5.56
C THR A 151 5.93 8.24 -6.87
N ILE A 152 4.75 7.60 -6.96
CA ILE A 152 4.28 6.91 -8.18
C ILE A 152 3.94 7.92 -9.30
N GLU A 153 3.32 9.05 -8.96
CA GLU A 153 2.97 10.12 -9.90
C GLU A 153 4.20 10.81 -10.49
N ASP A 154 5.26 10.95 -9.69
CA ASP A 154 6.54 11.52 -10.12
C ASP A 154 7.22 10.71 -11.24
N TYR A 155 7.07 9.38 -11.25
CA TYR A 155 7.56 8.56 -12.35
C TYR A 155 6.75 8.70 -13.65
N ASN A 156 5.51 9.15 -13.55
CA ASN A 156 4.60 9.30 -14.70
C ASN A 156 4.61 10.73 -15.28
N SER A 157 5.31 11.67 -14.65
CA SER A 157 5.41 13.09 -15.00
C SER A 157 6.54 13.41 -15.99
#